data_AF-A0A7W4UDN2-F1
#
_entry.id   AF-A0A7W4UDN2-F1
#
_cell.length_a   1.000
_cell.length_b   1.000
_cell.length_c   1.000
_cell.angle_alpha   90.00
_cell.angle_beta   90.00
_cell.angle_gamma   90.00
#
_symmetry.space_group_name_H-M   'P 1'
#
loop_
_entity.id
_entity.type
_entity.pdbx_description
1 polymer ?
#
loop_
_entity_poly.entity_id
_entity_poly.type
_entity_poly.pdbx_seq_one_letter_code
_entity_poly.pdbx_strand_id
1 'polypeptide(L)'
;MRFTFEVELDDATPDPTVLDELGRALRYWAGNLKHYPLTDGQHDTIRDSSYTEVGEWRLTRGPSSTADAAPSHAAEVAPSHAAEDHPGEASAPS
;
A
#
# COMPACT_ATOMS: atom_id res chain seq x y z
N MET A 1 3.86 4.42 -9.38
CA MET A 1 3.17 3.16 -9.74
C MET A 1 4.21 2.07 -9.90
N ARG A 2 4.07 0.95 -9.19
CA ARG A 2 4.88 -0.26 -9.41
C ARG A 2 3.97 -1.29 -10.07
N PHE A 3 4.44 -1.89 -11.15
CA PHE A 3 3.76 -2.99 -11.82
C PHE A 3 4.69 -4.21 -11.80
N THR A 4 4.19 -5.32 -11.28
CA THR A 4 4.91 -6.60 -11.23
C THR A 4 4.08 -7.59 -12.03
N PHE A 5 4.72 -8.28 -12.97
CA PHE A 5 4.12 -9.33 -13.77
C PHE A 5 5.03 -10.53 -13.70
N GLU A 6 4.53 -11.60 -13.08
CA GLU A 6 5.26 -12.84 -12.85
C GLU A 6 4.60 -13.95 -13.67
N VAL A 7 5.42 -14.70 -14.39
CA VAL A 7 4.98 -15.83 -15.21
C VAL A 7 5.92 -16.98 -14.92
N GLU A 8 5.35 -18.08 -14.48
CA GLU A 8 6.06 -19.35 -14.32
C GLU A 8 5.92 -20.13 -15.62
N LEU A 9 7.05 -20.55 -16.18
CA LEU A 9 7.09 -21.38 -17.39
C LEU A 9 7.79 -22.69 -17.01
N ASP A 10 7.18 -23.81 -17.37
CA ASP A 10 7.67 -25.14 -17.00
C ASP A 10 9.04 -25.47 -17.62
N ASP A 11 9.34 -24.87 -18.77
CA ASP A 11 10.59 -25.09 -19.50
C ASP A 11 11.54 -23.89 -19.39
N ALA A 12 12.84 -24.20 -19.22
CA ALA A 12 13.91 -23.20 -19.27
C ALA A 12 14.01 -22.52 -20.65
N THR A 13 13.40 -23.09 -21.69
CA THR A 13 13.25 -22.48 -23.01
C THR A 13 11.83 -22.75 -23.51
N PRO A 14 10.88 -21.83 -23.25
CA PRO A 14 9.49 -22.01 -23.63
C PRO A 14 9.32 -22.04 -25.15
N ASP A 15 8.39 -22.86 -25.63
CA ASP A 15 7.98 -22.91 -27.04
C ASP A 15 7.56 -21.49 -27.51
N PRO A 16 8.02 -21.02 -28.69
CA PRO A 16 7.60 -19.73 -29.26
C PRO A 16 6.08 -19.51 -29.29
N THR A 17 5.32 -20.58 -29.50
CA THR A 17 3.86 -20.57 -29.49
C THR A 17 3.31 -20.20 -28.11
N VAL A 18 3.93 -20.69 -27.03
CA VAL A 18 3.56 -20.32 -25.65
C VAL A 18 3.80 -18.84 -25.42
N LEU A 19 4.91 -18.30 -25.93
CA LEU A 19 5.23 -16.87 -25.82
C LEU A 19 4.23 -16.01 -26.61
N ASP A 20 3.84 -16.44 -27.80
CA ASP A 20 2.85 -15.74 -28.63
C ASP A 20 1.47 -15.73 -27.96
N GLU A 21 1.04 -16.86 -27.39
CA GLU A 21 -0.22 -16.96 -26.64
C GLU A 21 -0.21 -16.09 -25.39
N LEU A 22 0.87 -16.10 -24.62
CA LEU A 22 1.04 -15.25 -23.45
C LEU A 22 0.95 -13.76 -23.83
N GLY A 23 1.67 -13.35 -24.89
CA GLY A 23 1.61 -11.98 -25.39
C GLY A 23 0.20 -11.56 -25.82
N ARG A 24 -0.54 -12.49 -26.44
CA ARG A 24 -1.93 -12.28 -26.84
C ARG A 24 -2.86 -12.12 -25.63
N ALA A 25 -2.76 -13.00 -24.64
CA ALA A 25 -3.54 -12.92 -23.41
C ALA A 25 -3.32 -11.57 -22.69
N LEU A 26 -2.07 -11.13 -22.58
CA LEU A 26 -1.71 -9.85 -21.96
C LEU A 26 -2.26 -8.65 -22.72
N ARG A 27 -2.22 -8.67 -24.06
CA ARG A 27 -2.74 -7.58 -24.88
C ARG A 27 -4.25 -7.40 -24.67
N TYR A 28 -5.01 -8.49 -24.62
CA TYR A 28 -6.45 -8.42 -24.40
C TYR A 28 -6.79 -7.97 -22.98
N TRP A 29 -6.10 -8.52 -21.98
CA TRP A 29 -6.28 -8.11 -20.60
C TRP A 29 -5.99 -6.62 -20.40
N ALA A 30 -4.82 -6.14 -20.85
CA ALA A 30 -4.43 -4.74 -20.68
C ALA A 30 -5.41 -3.78 -21.38
N GLY A 31 -5.95 -4.18 -22.54
CA GLY A 31 -7.00 -3.44 -23.23
C GLY A 31 -8.33 -3.38 -22.47
N ASN A 32 -8.62 -4.40 -21.65
CA ASN A 32 -9.84 -4.48 -20.84
C ASN A 32 -9.74 -3.73 -19.51
N LEU A 33 -8.55 -3.38 -19.02
CA LEU A 33 -8.36 -2.67 -17.74
C LEU A 33 -9.22 -1.40 -17.61
N LYS A 34 -9.49 -0.71 -18.72
CA LYS A 34 -10.36 0.49 -18.77
C LYS A 34 -11.81 0.23 -18.32
N HIS A 35 -12.22 -1.02 -18.24
CA HIS A 35 -13.56 -1.44 -17.83
C HIS A 35 -13.65 -1.78 -16.34
N TYR A 36 -12.53 -1.87 -15.63
CA TYR A 36 -12.52 -2.21 -14.21
C TYR A 36 -12.38 -0.96 -13.35
N PRO A 37 -13.11 -0.90 -12.21
CA PRO A 37 -12.76 0.06 -11.17
C PRO A 37 -11.38 -0.32 -10.62
N LEU A 38 -10.39 0.55 -10.81
CA LEU A 38 -9.01 0.31 -10.38
C LEU A 38 -8.85 0.57 -8.87
N THR A 39 -9.58 -0.18 -8.05
CA THR A 39 -9.59 -0.10 -6.59
C THR A 39 -8.71 -1.15 -5.95
N ASP A 40 -8.31 -0.91 -4.70
CA ASP A 40 -7.55 -1.88 -3.90
C ASP A 40 -8.32 -3.20 -3.75
N GLY A 41 -7.64 -4.33 -3.92
CA GLY A 41 -8.21 -5.67 -3.88
C GLY A 41 -8.89 -6.13 -5.17
N GLN A 42 -9.05 -5.27 -6.18
CA GLN A 42 -9.63 -5.66 -7.47
C GLN A 42 -8.74 -6.71 -8.14
N HIS A 43 -9.36 -7.77 -8.65
CA HIS A 43 -8.67 -8.85 -9.36
C HIS A 43 -9.60 -9.44 -10.44
N ASP A 44 -9.01 -10.17 -11.38
CA ASP A 44 -9.76 -11.04 -12.30
C ASP A 44 -8.86 -12.18 -12.81
N THR A 45 -9.50 -13.22 -13.34
CA THR A 45 -8.85 -14.34 -13.99
C THR A 45 -8.40 -13.95 -15.40
N ILE A 46 -7.15 -14.28 -15.74
CA ILE A 46 -6.64 -14.20 -17.11
C ILE A 46 -6.94 -15.52 -17.81
N ARG A 47 -7.52 -15.42 -19.01
CA ARG A 47 -7.83 -16.58 -19.85
C ARG A 47 -7.07 -16.51 -21.17
N ASP A 48 -6.71 -17.67 -21.70
CA ASP A 48 -6.15 -17.80 -23.04
C ASP A 48 -7.23 -17.67 -24.12
N SER A 49 -6.83 -17.84 -25.38
CA SER A 49 -7.72 -17.80 -26.54
C SER A 49 -8.75 -18.94 -26.59
N SER A 50 -8.52 -20.02 -25.85
CA SER A 50 -9.44 -21.15 -25.70
C SER A 50 -10.34 -21.02 -24.47
N TYR A 51 -10.33 -19.86 -23.80
CA TYR A 51 -11.04 -19.59 -22.54
C TYR A 51 -10.58 -20.42 -21.34
N THR A 52 -9.39 -21.01 -21.42
CA THR A 52 -8.74 -21.70 -20.31
C THR A 52 -8.18 -20.67 -19.34
N GLU A 53 -8.34 -20.91 -18.03
CA GLU A 53 -7.71 -20.08 -17.00
C GLU A 53 -6.20 -20.34 -16.97
N VAL A 54 -5.43 -19.26 -17.10
CA VAL A 54 -3.95 -19.31 -17.18
C VAL A 54 -3.28 -18.40 -16.15
N GLY A 55 -4.06 -17.73 -15.29
CA GLY A 55 -3.54 -16.91 -14.21
C GLY A 55 -4.57 -15.94 -13.65
N GLU A 56 -4.10 -15.03 -12.81
CA GLU A 56 -4.88 -13.95 -12.22
C GLU A 56 -4.07 -12.65 -12.18
N TRP A 57 -4.76 -11.52 -12.11
CA TRP A 57 -4.15 -10.24 -11.77
C TRP A 57 -4.83 -9.64 -10.56
N ARG A 58 -4.10 -8.83 -9.78
CA ARG A 58 -4.66 -8.09 -8.64
C ARG A 58 -4.07 -6.69 -8.53
N LEU A 59 -4.89 -5.73 -8.13
CA LEU A 59 -4.46 -4.42 -7.65
C LEU A 59 -4.33 -4.45 -6.14
N THR A 60 -3.15 -4.06 -5.65
CA THR A 60 -2.87 -3.90 -4.23
C THR A 60 -2.45 -2.47 -3.95
N ARG A 61 -2.91 -1.91 -2.83
CA ARG A 61 -2.34 -0.70 -2.26
C ARG A 61 -0.85 -0.94 -2.02
N GLY A 62 0.01 -0.13 -2.65
CA GLY A 62 1.43 -0.15 -2.37
C GLY A 62 1.72 0.21 -0.90
N PRO A 63 2.90 -0.10 -0.36
CA PRO A 63 3.24 0.31 0.99
C PRO A 63 3.00 1.82 1.12
N SER A 64 2.20 2.23 2.12
CA SER A 64 2.17 3.62 2.55
C SER A 64 3.59 3.93 2.98
N SER A 65 4.29 4.72 2.16
CA SER A 65 5.58 5.28 2.56
C SER A 65 5.40 5.83 3.97
N THR A 66 6.32 5.50 4.88
CA THR A 66 6.32 5.83 6.32
C THR A 66 6.23 7.33 6.66
N ALA A 67 5.87 8.19 5.71
CA ALA A 67 5.39 9.55 5.94
C ALA A 67 3.94 9.62 6.50
N ASP A 68 3.17 8.52 6.47
CA ASP A 68 1.76 8.51 6.90
C ASP A 68 1.52 7.84 8.28
N ALA A 69 2.56 7.64 9.08
CA ALA A 69 2.43 7.06 10.42
C ALA A 69 3.48 7.60 11.41
N ALA A 70 3.46 8.91 11.66
CA ALA A 70 3.85 9.42 12.97
C ALA A 70 2.56 9.80 13.72
N PRO A 71 2.31 9.26 14.91
CA PRO A 71 1.13 9.63 15.69
C PRO A 71 1.25 11.10 16.12
N SER A 72 0.39 11.94 15.56
CA SER A 72 0.04 13.26 16.10
C SER A 72 -0.79 13.08 17.36
N HIS A 73 -0.17 12.68 18.48
CA HIS A 73 -0.73 12.92 19.81
C HIS A 73 0.33 12.81 20.91
N ALA A 74 0.94 13.94 21.24
CA ALA A 74 1.21 14.36 22.62
C ALA A 74 1.75 15.80 22.56
N ALA A 75 0.84 16.75 22.33
CA ALA A 75 1.06 18.10 22.81
C ALA A 75 1.04 18.01 24.35
N GLU A 76 2.22 17.90 24.96
CA GLU A 76 2.37 18.12 26.39
C GLU A 76 2.18 19.61 26.64
N VAL A 77 0.91 20.00 26.83
CA VAL A 77 0.56 21.33 27.34
C VAL A 77 1.04 21.38 28.78
N ALA A 78 2.13 22.11 29.00
CA ALA A 78 2.59 22.50 30.31
C ALA A 78 1.47 23.18 31.10
N PRO A 79 1.17 22.78 32.34
CA PRO A 79 0.51 23.69 33.27
C PRO A 79 1.57 24.65 33.81
N SER A 80 1.58 25.86 33.23
CA SER A 80 2.02 27.06 33.91
C SER A 80 1.07 27.30 35.09
N HIS A 81 1.54 27.08 36.31
CA HIS A 81 1.00 27.78 37.47
C HIS A 81 2.14 28.12 38.42
N ALA A 82 2.72 29.30 38.20
CA ALA A 82 3.33 30.07 39.26
C ALA A 82 2.18 30.53 40.20
N ALA A 83 2.22 30.09 41.44
CA ALA A 83 1.59 30.80 42.54
C ALA A 83 2.50 30.64 43.75
N GLU A 84 2.97 31.79 44.20
CA GLU A 84 3.91 32.07 45.27
C GLU A 84 3.48 31.44 46.61
N ASP A 85 4.43 30.88 47.36
CA ASP A 85 4.35 30.95 48.83
C ASP A 85 5.75 30.98 49.43
N HIS A 86 6.23 32.21 49.68
CA HIS A 86 7.27 32.48 50.65
C HIS A 86 6.63 33.25 51.80
N PRO A 87 6.58 32.71 53.03
CA PRO A 87 6.62 33.52 54.21
C PRO A 87 8.03 33.47 54.79
N GLY A 88 8.61 34.66 54.88
CA GLY A 88 9.93 34.92 55.42
C GLY A 88 10.04 34.66 56.91
N GLU A 89 11.30 34.54 57.29
CA GLU A 89 11.83 34.59 58.63
C GLU A 89 11.55 35.94 59.32
N ALA A 90 11.42 35.88 60.65
CA ALA A 90 11.75 36.91 61.65
C ALA A 90 10.61 37.63 62.43
N SER A 91 10.75 37.50 63.75
CA SER A 91 10.57 38.51 64.81
C SER A 91 9.21 38.64 65.54
N ALA A 92 9.25 38.22 66.81
CA ALA A 92 8.47 38.75 67.94
C ALA A 92 8.68 40.28 68.07
N PRO A 93 7.77 41.09 68.67
CA PRO A 93 7.48 41.05 70.11
C PRO A 93 6.08 41.54 70.57
N SER A 94 5.69 41.19 71.82
CA SER A 94 5.22 42.12 72.89
C SER A 94 4.93 41.34 74.16
#